data_AF-A0A849TK42-F1
#
_entry.id   AF-A0A849TK42-F1
#
_cell.length_a   1.000
_cell.length_b   1.000
_cell.length_c   1.000
_cell.angle_alpha   90.00
_cell.angle_beta   90.00
_cell.angle_gamma   90.00
#
_symmetry.space_group_name_H-M   'P 1'
#
loop_
_entity.id
_entity.type
_entity.pdbx_description
1 polymer ?
#
loop_
_entity_poly.entity_id
_entity_poly.type
_entity_poly.pdbx_seq_one_letter_code
_entity_poly.pdbx_strand_id
1 'polypeptide(L)'
;MTTIFISGSLQIKNLDSNVLNRIDNIISSKFNIIIGDADGVDSSIQNHLVNKNYPNVTVYCSGNQARNNLGKWPVKYIETTHSVGSRAFFTAKDLALASDADYGFMIWDTKSTGTLSNVIELLSNGKKSVVYINKTKEFINVSQVNDLEALISFMSESAIEKAEIKMGLKKKIDLLKFVQPSLFEEKLSS
;
A
#
# COMPACT_ATOMS: atom_id res chain seq x y z
N MET A 1 1.00 -17.77 7.91
CA MET A 1 1.15 -17.74 6.43
C MET A 1 1.34 -16.30 6.04
N THR A 2 2.34 -15.98 5.22
CA THR A 2 2.70 -14.59 4.91
C THR A 2 1.58 -13.86 4.16
N THR A 3 1.27 -12.64 4.60
CA THR A 3 0.24 -11.78 4.02
C THR A 3 0.88 -10.56 3.37
N ILE A 4 0.58 -10.34 2.09
CA ILE A 4 1.09 -9.21 1.30
C ILE A 4 -0.03 -8.22 1.04
N PHE A 5 0.16 -6.98 1.49
CA PHE A 5 -0.69 -5.86 1.10
C PHE A 5 -0.22 -5.34 -0.26
N ILE A 6 -1.05 -5.50 -1.29
CA ILE A 6 -0.75 -4.96 -2.62
C ILE A 6 -1.69 -3.78 -2.91
N SER A 7 -1.13 -2.64 -3.31
CA SER A 7 -1.91 -1.45 -3.70
C SER A 7 -1.11 -0.53 -4.62
N GLY A 8 -1.73 0.56 -5.09
CA GLY A 8 -1.04 1.54 -5.91
C GLY A 8 -1.89 2.72 -6.35
N SER A 9 -1.36 3.48 -7.30
CA SER A 9 -1.97 4.73 -7.76
C SER A 9 -3.27 4.49 -8.54
N LEU A 10 -4.33 5.23 -8.23
CA LEU A 10 -5.61 5.22 -8.98
C LEU A 10 -5.44 5.52 -10.49
N GLN A 11 -4.37 6.25 -10.85
CA GLN A 11 -4.11 6.66 -12.24
C GLN A 11 -3.45 5.57 -13.09
N ILE A 12 -2.92 4.50 -12.47
CA ILE A 12 -2.29 3.40 -13.20
C ILE A 12 -3.34 2.32 -13.44
N LYS A 13 -3.76 2.14 -14.69
CA LYS A 13 -4.73 1.09 -15.10
C LYS A 13 -4.08 -0.08 -15.83
N ASN A 14 -2.90 0.14 -16.41
CA ASN A 14 -2.13 -0.90 -17.09
C ASN A 14 -0.90 -1.21 -16.25
N LEU A 15 -0.77 -2.46 -15.81
CA LEU A 15 0.36 -2.91 -15.01
C LEU A 15 1.51 -3.30 -15.92
N ASP A 16 2.72 -2.93 -15.50
CA ASP A 16 3.93 -3.33 -16.18
C ASP A 16 4.19 -4.83 -16.03
N SER A 17 4.81 -5.46 -17.04
CA SER A 17 5.20 -6.87 -16.99
C SER A 17 6.03 -7.23 -15.75
N ASN A 18 6.89 -6.32 -15.29
CA ASN A 18 7.69 -6.53 -14.07
C ASN A 18 6.80 -6.64 -12.82
N VAL A 19 5.72 -5.85 -12.75
CA VAL A 19 4.74 -5.92 -11.67
C VAL A 19 3.98 -7.24 -11.73
N LEU A 20 3.50 -7.63 -12.92
CA LEU A 20 2.79 -8.90 -13.11
C LEU A 20 3.67 -10.09 -12.72
N ASN A 21 4.93 -10.10 -13.14
CA ASN A 21 5.90 -11.13 -12.77
C ASN A 21 6.12 -11.19 -11.26
N ARG A 22 6.17 -10.04 -10.57
CA ARG A 22 6.28 -10.00 -9.10
C ARG A 22 5.04 -10.58 -8.44
N ILE A 23 3.84 -10.30 -8.96
CA ILE A 23 2.58 -10.86 -8.46
C ILE A 23 2.53 -12.37 -8.70
N ASP A 24 2.97 -12.84 -9.87
CA ASP A 24 3.04 -14.27 -10.19
C ASP A 24 3.98 -15.01 -9.23
N ASN A 25 5.08 -14.39 -8.79
CA ASN A 25 5.94 -14.95 -7.75
C ASN A 25 5.24 -15.05 -6.38
N ILE A 26 4.45 -14.04 -6.01
CA ILE A 26 3.63 -14.04 -4.77
C ILE A 26 2.60 -15.18 -4.83
N ILE A 27 1.92 -15.35 -5.97
CA ILE A 27 0.97 -16.44 -6.24
C ILE A 27 1.66 -17.80 -6.12
N SER A 28 2.83 -17.97 -6.75
CA SER A 28 3.58 -19.23 -6.72
C SER A 28 4.00 -19.64 -5.30
N SER A 29 4.29 -18.64 -4.47
CA SER A 29 4.62 -18.80 -3.04
C SER A 29 3.39 -19.04 -2.16
N LYS A 30 2.18 -19.02 -2.75
CA LYS A 30 0.89 -19.21 -2.07
C LYS A 30 0.62 -18.23 -0.91
N PHE A 31 1.20 -17.02 -0.97
CA PHE A 31 0.99 -16.00 0.05
C PHE A 31 -0.42 -15.42 0.01
N ASN A 32 -0.94 -15.03 1.17
CA ASN A 32 -2.20 -14.32 1.22
C ASN A 32 -2.03 -12.93 0.59
N ILE A 33 -2.99 -12.49 -0.21
CA ILE A 33 -3.03 -11.15 -0.76
C ILE A 33 -4.19 -10.40 -0.11
N ILE A 34 -3.89 -9.27 0.52
CA ILE A 34 -4.92 -8.31 0.93
C ILE A 34 -4.84 -7.09 0.03
N ILE A 35 -6.00 -6.65 -0.45
CA ILE A 35 -6.10 -5.61 -1.48
C ILE A 35 -7.32 -4.73 -1.22
N GLY A 36 -7.24 -3.47 -1.65
CA GLY A 36 -8.39 -2.57 -1.60
C GLY A 36 -9.41 -2.83 -2.72
N ASP A 37 -10.52 -2.11 -2.62
CA ASP A 37 -11.63 -2.12 -3.56
C ASP A 37 -11.59 -0.96 -4.57
N ALA A 38 -10.48 -0.21 -4.65
CA ALA A 38 -10.40 0.99 -5.48
C ALA A 38 -10.26 0.68 -6.99
N ASP A 39 -10.43 1.70 -7.83
CA ASP A 39 -10.04 1.63 -9.24
C ASP A 39 -8.52 1.78 -9.41
N GLY A 40 -8.05 1.60 -10.65
CA GLY A 40 -6.63 1.74 -10.97
C GLY A 40 -5.89 0.46 -10.62
N VAL A 41 -4.79 0.58 -9.87
CA VAL A 41 -3.94 -0.57 -9.54
C VAL A 41 -4.72 -1.68 -8.84
N ASP A 42 -5.57 -1.35 -7.87
CA ASP A 42 -6.34 -2.33 -7.10
C ASP A 42 -7.20 -3.19 -8.04
N SER A 43 -8.04 -2.58 -8.88
CA SER A 43 -8.88 -3.32 -9.83
C SER A 43 -8.09 -4.04 -10.93
N SER A 44 -6.97 -3.48 -11.40
CA SER A 44 -6.10 -4.14 -12.37
C SER A 44 -5.42 -5.39 -11.81
N ILE A 45 -4.99 -5.35 -10.54
CA ILE A 45 -4.45 -6.53 -9.86
C ILE A 45 -5.56 -7.55 -9.62
N GLN A 46 -6.73 -7.12 -9.15
CA GLN A 46 -7.88 -8.04 -9.01
C GLN A 46 -8.15 -8.76 -10.33
N ASN A 47 -8.19 -8.06 -11.46
CA ASN A 47 -8.40 -8.70 -12.76
C ASN A 47 -7.31 -9.74 -13.09
N HIS A 48 -6.04 -9.44 -12.81
CA HIS A 48 -4.94 -10.40 -13.00
C HIS A 48 -5.09 -11.64 -12.10
N LEU A 49 -5.46 -11.45 -10.84
CA LEU A 49 -5.68 -12.55 -9.88
C LEU A 49 -6.86 -13.43 -10.28
N VAL A 50 -7.93 -12.85 -10.84
CA VAL A 50 -9.05 -13.61 -11.44
C VAL A 50 -8.54 -14.48 -12.59
N ASN A 51 -7.77 -13.91 -13.52
CA ASN A 51 -7.25 -14.67 -14.67
C ASN A 51 -6.32 -15.82 -14.26
N LYS A 52 -5.65 -15.70 -13.11
CA LYS A 52 -4.81 -16.74 -12.51
C LYS A 52 -5.60 -17.72 -11.63
N ASN A 53 -6.91 -17.53 -11.47
CA ASN A 53 -7.77 -18.28 -10.55
C ASN A 53 -7.20 -18.34 -9.13
N TYR A 54 -6.61 -17.24 -8.64
CA TYR A 54 -5.93 -17.25 -7.35
C TYR A 54 -6.94 -17.09 -6.19
N PRO A 55 -7.02 -18.05 -5.25
CA PRO A 55 -8.07 -18.03 -4.22
C PRO A 55 -7.68 -17.29 -2.95
N ASN A 56 -6.38 -17.14 -2.66
CA ASN A 56 -5.89 -16.61 -1.37
C ASN A 56 -5.88 -15.07 -1.37
N VAL A 57 -7.05 -14.48 -1.57
CA VAL A 57 -7.25 -13.04 -1.65
C VAL A 57 -8.34 -12.62 -0.66
N THR A 58 -8.17 -11.47 -0.01
CA THR A 58 -9.21 -10.80 0.76
C THR A 58 -9.30 -9.34 0.35
N VAL A 59 -10.50 -8.89 -0.02
CA VAL A 59 -10.75 -7.50 -0.40
C VAL A 59 -11.13 -6.70 0.84
N TYR A 60 -10.50 -5.55 1.03
CA TYR A 60 -10.80 -4.62 2.11
C TYR A 60 -11.62 -3.48 1.56
N CYS A 61 -12.67 -3.11 2.30
CA CYS A 61 -13.58 -2.04 1.94
C CYS A 61 -13.96 -1.24 3.20
N SER A 62 -13.99 0.09 3.07
CA SER A 62 -14.59 0.95 4.08
C SER A 62 -16.12 0.95 3.90
N GLY A 63 -16.87 0.74 4.98
CA GLY A 63 -18.34 0.67 4.94
C GLY A 63 -18.86 -0.73 4.65
N ASN A 64 -20.07 -0.84 4.10
CA ASN A 64 -20.81 -2.11 3.96
C ASN A 64 -20.83 -2.67 2.52
N GLN A 65 -20.23 -1.98 1.55
CA GLN A 65 -20.25 -2.41 0.15
C GLN A 65 -18.93 -2.06 -0.55
N ALA A 66 -18.24 -3.09 -1.06
CA ALA A 66 -17.05 -2.92 -1.87
C ALA A 66 -17.38 -2.29 -3.23
N ARG A 67 -16.58 -1.32 -3.66
CA ARG A 67 -16.68 -0.73 -5.01
C ARG A 67 -16.30 -1.76 -6.08
N ASN A 68 -15.20 -2.48 -5.85
CA ASN A 68 -14.71 -3.55 -6.73
C ASN A 68 -14.39 -4.82 -5.93
N ASN A 69 -14.92 -5.96 -6.39
CA ASN A 69 -14.51 -7.30 -5.99
C ASN A 69 -14.70 -8.26 -7.18
N LEU A 70 -13.77 -8.19 -8.14
CA LEU A 70 -13.91 -8.86 -9.43
C LEU A 70 -13.90 -10.39 -9.32
N GLY A 71 -13.12 -10.93 -8.37
CA GLY A 71 -13.00 -12.37 -8.13
C GLY A 71 -13.99 -12.94 -7.13
N LYS A 72 -14.91 -12.13 -6.59
CA LYS A 72 -15.88 -12.54 -5.57
C LYS A 72 -15.20 -13.18 -4.34
N TRP A 73 -14.04 -12.67 -3.96
CA TRP A 73 -13.30 -13.14 -2.79
C TRP A 73 -13.98 -12.69 -1.49
N PRO A 74 -13.61 -13.27 -0.33
CA PRO A 74 -14.01 -12.75 0.97
C PRO A 74 -13.71 -11.25 1.11
N VAL A 75 -14.63 -10.53 1.74
CA VAL A 75 -14.51 -9.09 1.98
C VAL A 75 -14.38 -8.83 3.48
N LYS A 76 -13.37 -8.06 3.87
CA LYS A 76 -13.25 -7.49 5.22
C LYS A 76 -13.78 -6.05 5.19
N TYR A 77 -14.92 -5.85 5.84
CA TYR A 77 -15.54 -4.54 5.99
C TYR A 77 -14.93 -3.80 7.19
N ILE A 78 -14.50 -2.57 6.94
CA ILE A 78 -13.92 -1.70 7.97
C ILE A 78 -14.99 -0.68 8.38
N GLU A 79 -15.45 -0.81 9.62
CA GLU A 79 -16.37 0.13 10.22
C GLU A 79 -15.66 1.45 10.52
N THR A 80 -16.32 2.55 10.20
CA THR A 80 -15.80 3.88 10.48
C THR A 80 -16.96 4.86 10.65
N THR A 81 -16.79 5.80 11.57
CA THR A 81 -17.74 6.91 11.79
C THR A 81 -17.49 8.09 10.86
N HIS A 82 -16.44 8.02 10.03
CA HIS A 82 -16.13 9.07 9.05
C HIS A 82 -17.16 9.11 7.92
N SER A 83 -17.42 10.30 7.39
CA SER A 83 -18.35 10.48 6.28
C SER A 83 -17.93 9.62 5.08
N VAL A 84 -18.89 8.89 4.51
CA VAL A 84 -18.67 8.02 3.33
C VAL A 84 -18.02 8.82 2.21
N GLY A 85 -16.98 8.26 1.59
CA GLY A 85 -16.24 8.90 0.50
C GLY A 85 -15.27 10.01 0.94
N SER A 86 -15.25 10.37 2.22
CA SER A 86 -14.21 11.26 2.75
C SER A 86 -12.84 10.59 2.73
N ARG A 87 -11.80 11.40 2.83
CA ARG A 87 -10.44 10.85 2.92
C ARG A 87 -10.26 9.98 4.16
N ALA A 88 -10.74 10.43 5.32
CA ALA A 88 -10.60 9.69 6.56
C ALA A 88 -11.31 8.33 6.49
N PHE A 89 -12.43 8.26 5.76
CA PHE A 89 -13.14 7.02 5.47
C PHE A 89 -12.25 6.02 4.70
N PHE A 90 -11.55 6.46 3.65
CA PHE A 90 -10.64 5.59 2.91
C PHE A 90 -9.37 5.25 3.72
N THR A 91 -8.84 6.21 4.47
CA THR A 91 -7.68 6.00 5.35
C THR A 91 -7.93 4.90 6.37
N ALA A 92 -9.12 4.82 6.98
CA ALA A 92 -9.42 3.79 7.98
C ALA A 92 -9.18 2.36 7.44
N LYS A 93 -9.55 2.11 6.18
CA LYS A 93 -9.27 0.84 5.50
C LYS A 93 -7.79 0.65 5.20
N ASP A 94 -7.11 1.70 4.74
CA ASP A 94 -5.67 1.65 4.44
C ASP A 94 -4.84 1.34 5.71
N LEU A 95 -5.25 1.87 6.87
CA LEU A 95 -4.66 1.53 8.18
C LEU A 95 -4.85 0.04 8.52
N ALA A 96 -6.06 -0.50 8.31
CA ALA A 96 -6.34 -1.91 8.55
C ALA A 96 -5.53 -2.83 7.62
N LEU A 97 -5.41 -2.48 6.34
CA LEU A 97 -4.58 -3.17 5.36
C LEU A 97 -3.10 -3.19 5.80
N ALA A 98 -2.57 -2.04 6.20
CA ALA A 98 -1.19 -1.96 6.68
C ALA A 98 -0.98 -2.75 7.99
N SER A 99 -1.96 -2.76 8.90
CA SER A 99 -1.92 -3.50 10.17
C SER A 99 -2.01 -5.02 10.01
N ASP A 100 -2.77 -5.51 9.02
CA ASP A 100 -2.97 -6.96 8.82
C ASP A 100 -1.91 -7.63 7.91
N ALA A 101 -1.11 -6.85 7.18
CA ALA A 101 -0.05 -7.39 6.31
C ALA A 101 1.27 -7.67 7.04
N ASP A 102 2.09 -8.55 6.49
CA ASP A 102 3.50 -8.71 6.88
C ASP A 102 4.42 -7.82 6.02
N TYR A 103 4.06 -7.65 4.74
CA TYR A 103 4.82 -6.86 3.77
C TYR A 103 3.90 -6.06 2.85
N GLY A 104 4.39 -4.93 2.35
CA GLY A 104 3.74 -4.17 1.28
C GLY A 104 4.35 -4.40 -0.10
N PHE A 105 3.51 -4.39 -1.13
CA PHE A 105 3.94 -4.22 -2.51
C PHE A 105 3.15 -3.08 -3.16
N MET A 106 3.83 -1.98 -3.46
CA MET A 106 3.20 -0.71 -3.85
C MET A 106 3.56 -0.31 -5.27
N ILE A 107 2.57 -0.06 -6.12
CA ILE A 107 2.78 0.40 -7.50
C ILE A 107 2.54 1.90 -7.57
N TRP A 108 3.59 2.68 -7.82
CA TRP A 108 3.56 4.12 -7.62
C TRP A 108 3.94 4.93 -8.86
N ASP A 109 3.24 6.04 -9.07
CA ASP A 109 3.44 6.99 -10.17
C ASP A 109 4.24 8.24 -9.76
N THR A 110 4.93 8.20 -8.61
CA THR A 110 5.67 9.31 -8.00
C THR A 110 4.81 10.54 -7.65
N LYS A 111 3.49 10.39 -7.65
CA LYS A 111 2.52 11.50 -7.45
C LYS A 111 1.41 11.14 -6.46
N SER A 112 0.98 9.88 -6.44
CA SER A 112 -0.12 9.43 -5.58
C SER A 112 0.25 9.56 -4.11
N THR A 113 -0.40 10.50 -3.44
CA THR A 113 -0.25 10.70 -1.99
C THR A 113 -0.85 9.55 -1.19
N GLY A 114 -1.85 8.84 -1.75
CA GLY A 114 -2.47 7.68 -1.09
C GLY A 114 -1.50 6.51 -1.03
N THR A 115 -0.86 6.18 -2.16
CA THR A 115 0.15 5.11 -2.21
C THR A 115 1.35 5.42 -1.32
N LEU A 116 1.83 6.67 -1.32
CA LEU A 116 2.89 7.09 -0.40
C LEU A 116 2.44 7.01 1.07
N SER A 117 1.17 7.32 1.38
CA SER A 117 0.63 7.16 2.74
C SER A 117 0.66 5.69 3.18
N ASN A 118 0.34 4.74 2.29
CA ASN A 118 0.40 3.31 2.59
C ASN A 118 1.83 2.83 2.89
N VAL A 119 2.83 3.37 2.16
CA VAL A 119 4.26 3.09 2.45
C VAL A 119 4.64 3.61 3.83
N ILE A 120 4.27 4.86 4.16
CA ILE A 120 4.53 5.48 5.46
C ILE A 120 3.86 4.67 6.58
N GLU A 121 2.62 4.24 6.38
CA GLU A 121 1.87 3.47 7.37
C GLU A 121 2.49 2.10 7.62
N LEU A 122 2.90 1.38 6.58
CA LEU A 122 3.63 0.13 6.77
C LEU A 122 4.92 0.37 7.55
N LEU A 123 5.66 1.43 7.22
CA LEU A 123 6.91 1.77 7.89
C LEU A 123 6.71 2.14 9.36
N SER A 124 5.65 2.88 9.71
CA SER A 124 5.33 3.19 11.11
C SER A 124 4.94 1.96 11.92
N ASN A 125 4.39 0.93 11.27
CA ASN A 125 4.11 -0.37 11.87
C ASN A 125 5.34 -1.31 11.88
N GLY A 126 6.53 -0.82 11.52
CA GLY A 126 7.76 -1.61 11.47
C GLY A 126 7.80 -2.64 10.35
N LYS A 127 6.95 -2.48 9.32
CA LYS A 127 6.81 -3.40 8.19
C LYS A 127 7.55 -2.89 6.98
N LYS A 128 8.07 -3.84 6.19
CA LYS A 128 8.82 -3.54 4.98
C LYS A 128 7.88 -3.47 3.79
N SER A 129 8.19 -2.62 2.83
CA SER A 129 7.49 -2.58 1.54
C SER A 129 8.46 -2.57 0.38
N VAL A 130 8.02 -3.13 -0.75
CA VAL A 130 8.67 -2.99 -2.05
C VAL A 130 7.81 -2.01 -2.85
N VAL A 131 8.42 -0.96 -3.40
CA VAL A 131 7.73 0.04 -4.20
C VAL A 131 8.22 -0.05 -5.64
N TYR A 132 7.31 -0.32 -6.58
CA TYR A 132 7.58 -0.25 -8.00
C TYR A 132 7.28 1.15 -8.52
N ILE A 133 8.31 1.83 -9.02
CA ILE A 133 8.19 3.16 -9.61
C ILE A 133 7.82 3.02 -11.08
N ASN A 134 6.56 3.28 -11.44
CA ASN A 134 6.06 3.05 -12.79
C ASN A 134 6.76 3.92 -13.85
N LYS A 135 7.29 5.10 -13.47
CA LYS A 135 7.98 6.01 -14.40
C LYS A 135 9.35 5.48 -14.82
N THR A 136 10.14 4.97 -13.87
CA THR A 136 11.51 4.52 -14.11
C THR A 136 11.64 2.99 -14.22
N LYS A 137 10.57 2.26 -13.90
CA LYS A 137 10.47 0.80 -13.97
C LYS A 137 11.37 0.07 -12.96
N GLU A 138 11.60 0.71 -11.82
CA GLU A 138 12.50 0.24 -10.76
C GLU A 138 11.74 -0.26 -9.53
N PHE A 139 12.34 -1.20 -8.81
CA PHE A 139 11.89 -1.64 -7.49
C PHE A 139 12.77 -1.02 -6.41
N ILE A 140 12.15 -0.30 -5.47
CA ILE A 140 12.81 0.28 -4.29
C ILE A 140 12.28 -0.41 -3.04
N ASN A 141 13.18 -0.92 -2.20
CA ASN A 141 12.81 -1.45 -0.89
C ASN A 141 12.73 -0.32 0.12
N VAL A 142 11.68 -0.30 0.93
CA VAL A 142 11.51 0.66 2.03
C VAL A 142 11.35 -0.10 3.33
N SER A 143 12.33 0.07 4.21
CA SER A 143 12.41 -0.59 5.52
C SER A 143 12.84 0.34 6.65
N GLN A 144 13.38 1.50 6.31
CA GLN A 144 13.81 2.56 7.24
C GLN A 144 13.50 3.94 6.67
N VAL A 145 13.61 4.98 7.50
CA VAL A 145 13.30 6.35 7.08
C VAL A 145 14.18 6.82 5.92
N ASN A 146 15.46 6.47 5.91
CA ASN A 146 16.36 6.85 4.81
C ASN A 146 15.90 6.27 3.46
N ASP A 147 15.33 5.05 3.45
CA ASP A 147 14.78 4.45 2.24
C ASP A 147 13.53 5.22 1.76
N LEU A 148 12.70 5.69 2.70
CA LEU A 148 11.53 6.52 2.40
C LEU A 148 11.95 7.89 1.84
N GLU A 149 13.00 8.52 2.39
CA GLU A 149 13.54 9.77 1.86
C GLU A 149 14.09 9.59 0.43
N ALA A 150 14.80 8.48 0.17
CA ALA A 150 15.23 8.11 -1.17
C ALA A 150 14.03 7.85 -2.12
N LEU A 151 12.93 7.27 -1.62
CA LEU A 151 11.71 7.13 -2.42
C LEU A 151 11.10 8.50 -2.77
N ILE A 152 11.11 9.44 -1.83
CA ILE A 152 10.54 10.79 -2.02
C ILE A 152 11.35 11.61 -3.03
N SER A 153 12.65 11.35 -3.20
CA SER A 153 13.47 12.07 -4.19
C SER A 153 13.03 11.82 -5.65
N PHE A 154 12.18 10.83 -5.90
CA PHE A 154 11.56 10.62 -7.22
C PHE A 154 10.35 11.53 -7.50
N MET A 155 9.85 12.25 -6.50
CA MET A 155 8.75 13.19 -6.64
C MET A 155 9.22 14.52 -7.24
N SER A 156 8.35 15.18 -8.02
CA SER A 156 8.55 16.58 -8.38
C SER A 156 8.24 17.50 -7.21
N GLU A 157 8.78 18.72 -7.19
CA GLU A 157 8.49 19.74 -6.17
C GLU A 157 6.98 19.94 -5.99
N SER A 158 6.23 20.09 -7.08
CA SER A 158 4.78 20.21 -7.06
C SER A 158 4.05 19.00 -6.46
N ALA A 159 4.61 17.80 -6.61
CA ALA A 159 4.04 16.59 -6.00
C ALA A 159 4.35 16.55 -4.50
N ILE A 160 5.53 17.01 -4.09
CA ILE A 160 5.93 17.16 -2.68
C ILE A 160 5.04 18.20 -1.98
N GLU A 161 4.83 19.37 -2.58
CA GLU A 161 3.93 20.40 -2.04
C GLU A 161 2.50 19.87 -1.88
N LYS A 162 1.99 19.16 -2.89
CA LYS A 162 0.67 18.52 -2.82
C LYS A 162 0.62 17.47 -1.71
N ALA A 163 1.67 16.70 -1.52
CA ALA A 163 1.78 15.73 -0.44
C ALA A 163 1.81 16.41 0.93
N GLU A 164 2.53 17.52 1.05
CA GLU A 164 2.58 18.32 2.27
C GLU A 164 1.20 18.87 2.64
N ILE A 165 0.53 19.56 1.72
CA ILE A 165 -0.81 20.12 1.93
C ILE A 165 -1.81 19.02 2.31
N LYS A 166 -1.71 17.85 1.66
CA LYS A 166 -2.66 16.76 1.88
C LYS A 166 -2.40 16.03 3.20
N MET A 167 -1.18 15.60 3.49
CA MET A 167 -0.92 14.68 4.61
C MET A 167 0.06 15.17 5.65
N GLY A 168 0.60 16.39 5.51
CA GLY A 168 1.71 16.87 6.35
C GLY A 168 2.91 15.94 6.23
N LEU A 169 3.40 15.74 5.01
CA LEU A 169 4.45 14.78 4.67
C LEU A 169 5.68 14.95 5.57
N LYS A 170 6.18 16.19 5.72
CA LYS A 170 7.33 16.50 6.57
C LYS A 170 7.11 16.04 8.00
N LYS A 171 5.97 16.42 8.60
CA LYS A 171 5.60 16.00 9.96
C LYS A 171 5.57 14.47 10.11
N LYS A 172 5.04 13.76 9.11
CA LYS A 172 5.01 12.28 9.12
C LYS A 172 6.41 11.67 9.10
N ILE A 173 7.32 12.21 8.27
CA ILE A 173 8.72 11.76 8.22
C ILE A 173 9.41 12.03 9.55
N ASP A 174 9.23 13.22 10.13
CA ASP A 174 9.84 13.58 11.40
C ASP A 174 9.38 12.64 12.52
N LEU A 175 8.08 12.32 12.59
CA LEU A 175 7.55 11.36 13.55
C LEU A 175 8.18 9.96 13.39
N LEU A 176 8.38 9.50 12.17
CA LEU A 176 9.01 8.21 11.91
C LEU A 176 10.46 8.16 12.43
N LYS A 177 11.21 9.28 12.34
CA LYS A 177 12.58 9.37 12.86
C LYS A 177 12.66 9.18 14.37
N PHE A 178 11.63 9.59 15.10
CA PHE A 178 11.54 9.39 16.56
C PHE A 178 11.11 7.98 16.94
N VAL A 179 10.24 7.34 16.13
CA VAL A 179 9.64 6.03 16.43
C VAL A 179 10.55 4.86 16.05
N GLN A 180 11.39 4.99 15.01
CA GLN A 180 12.29 3.89 14.63
C GLN A 180 13.30 3.50 15.72
N PRO A 181 14.01 4.42 16.40
CA PRO A 181 14.91 4.07 17.50
C PRO A 181 14.23 3.25 18.61
N SER A 182 13.01 3.63 19.03
CA SER A 182 12.31 2.95 20.12
C SER A 182 11.82 1.53 19.77
N LEU A 183 11.43 1.30 18.51
CA LEU A 183 11.03 -0.03 18.01
C LEU A 183 12.19 -1.04 17.97
N PHE A 184 13.43 -0.57 17.80
CA PHE A 184 14.62 -1.42 17.83
C PHE A 184 15.05 -1.75 19.27
N GLU A 185 14.85 -0.83 20.23
CA GLU A 185 15.14 -1.08 21.66
C GLU A 185 14.15 -2.08 22.30
N GLU A 186 12.87 -2.03 21.96
CA GLU A 186 11.87 -3.00 22.44
C GLU A 186 12.10 -4.43 21.88
N LYS A 187 12.59 -4.56 20.64
CA LYS A 187 12.89 -5.87 20.02
C LYS A 187 14.15 -6.55 20.56
N LEU A 188 15.03 -5.82 21.26
CA LEU A 188 16.23 -6.37 21.90
C LEU A 188 15.97 -6.77 23.36
N SER A 189 14.81 -6.42 23.92
CA SER A 189 14.41 -6.68 25.30
C SER A 189 13.31 -7.75 25.43
N SER A 190 12.92 -8.39 24.31
CA SER A 190 11.94 -9.48 24.22
C SER A 190 12.55 -10.74 23.61
#